data_AF-A0A847IEC3-F1
#
_entry.id   AF-A0A847IEC3-F1
#
_cell.length_a   1.000
_cell.length_b   1.000
_cell.length_c   1.000
_cell.angle_alpha   90.00
_cell.angle_beta   90.00
_cell.angle_gamma   90.00
#
_symmetry.space_group_name_H-M   'P 1'
#
loop_
_entity.id
_entity.type
_entity.pdbx_description
1 polymer ?
#
loop_
_entity_poly.entity_id
_entity_poly.type
_entity_poly.pdbx_seq_one_letter_code
_entity_poly.pdbx_strand_id
1 'polypeptide(L)'
;MLATIGGVGLAATGLAHFVAPDAFRGITEQAFPKNTDRFLMINGAFETVVGTLIAVPKTRKAGLIGLGLYGAHLTSNLALARLR
;
A
#
# COMPACT_ATOMS: atom_id res chain seq x y z
N MET A 1 17.39 12.42 1.29
CA MET A 1 16.28 13.23 0.73
C MET A 1 15.31 12.36 -0.08
N LEU A 2 15.77 11.59 -1.08
CA LEU A 2 14.92 10.75 -1.93
C LEU A 2 13.98 9.79 -1.14
N ALA A 3 14.52 9.02 -0.20
CA ALA A 3 13.71 8.12 0.63
C ALA A 3 12.63 8.86 1.43
N THR A 4 12.91 10.07 1.90
CA THR A 4 11.92 10.87 2.62
C THR A 4 10.79 11.32 1.70
N ILE A 5 11.12 11.82 0.51
CA ILE A 5 10.14 12.21 -0.52
C ILE A 5 9.30 10.99 -0.94
N GLY A 6 9.94 9.84 -1.19
CA GLY A 6 9.24 8.60 -1.53
C GLY A 6 8.32 8.12 -0.41
N GLY A 7 8.75 8.19 0.85
CA GLY A 7 7.92 7.86 2.00
C GLY A 7 6.71 8.78 2.15
N VAL A 8 6.90 10.09 1.97
CA VAL A 8 5.80 11.08 1.97
C VAL A 8 4.82 10.80 0.83
N GLY A 9 5.32 10.55 -0.38
CA GLY A 9 4.49 10.21 -1.54
C GLY A 9 3.66 8.96 -1.28
N LEU A 10 4.28 7.89 -0.78
CA LEU A 10 3.58 6.65 -0.42
C LEU A 10 2.52 6.88 0.66
N ALA A 11 2.83 7.68 1.69
CA ALA A 11 1.87 7.99 2.74
C ALA A 11 0.68 8.80 2.21
N ALA A 12 0.93 9.76 1.32
CA ALA A 12 -0.11 10.54 0.67
C ALA A 12 -1.01 9.66 -0.21
N THR A 13 -0.44 8.70 -0.96
CA THR A 13 -1.21 7.69 -1.70
C THR A 13 -2.08 6.84 -0.77
N GLY A 14 -1.53 6.42 0.37
CA GLY A 14 -2.28 5.69 1.38
C GLY A 14 -3.49 6.48 1.91
N LEU A 15 -3.31 7.77 2.20
CA LEU A 15 -4.40 8.65 2.61
C LEU A 15 -5.44 8.86 1.48
N ALA A 16 -4.99 8.91 0.23
CA ALA A 16 -5.87 9.09 -0.92
C ALA A 16 -6.88 7.94 -1.09
N HIS A 17 -6.59 6.72 -0.61
CA HIS A 17 -7.57 5.62 -0.59
C HIS A 17 -8.82 5.95 0.23
N PHE A 18 -8.71 6.76 1.28
CA PHE A 18 -9.84 7.15 2.14
C PHE A 18 -10.58 8.38 1.62
N VAL A 19 -9.89 9.25 0.88
CA VAL A 19 -10.46 10.50 0.34
C VAL A 19 -11.10 10.28 -1.03
N ALA A 20 -10.48 9.46 -1.89
CA ALA A 20 -10.89 9.20 -3.26
C ALA A 20 -10.84 7.68 -3.58
N PRO A 21 -11.62 6.84 -2.86
CA PRO A 21 -11.53 5.38 -2.98
C PRO A 21 -11.73 4.87 -4.41
N ASP A 22 -12.64 5.48 -5.18
CA ASP A 22 -12.96 4.99 -6.53
C ASP A 22 -11.78 5.08 -7.52
N ALA A 23 -10.80 5.96 -7.26
CA ALA A 23 -9.56 6.02 -8.04
C ALA A 23 -8.68 4.76 -7.87
N PHE A 24 -8.85 4.02 -6.77
CA PHE A 24 -8.04 2.85 -6.40
C PHE A 24 -8.82 1.52 -6.49
N ARG A 25 -10.13 1.58 -6.69
CA ARG A 25 -11.01 0.40 -6.71
C ARG A 25 -10.60 -0.61 -7.78
N GLY A 26 -10.41 -0.15 -9.03
CA GLY A 26 -10.07 -1.02 -10.15
C GLY A 26 -8.71 -1.72 -10.02
N ILE A 27 -7.69 -1.06 -9.43
CA ILE A 27 -6.39 -1.71 -9.19
C ILE A 27 -6.47 -2.68 -8.01
N THR A 28 -7.23 -2.35 -6.97
CA THR A 28 -7.42 -3.22 -5.80
C THR A 28 -8.18 -4.49 -6.18
N GLU A 29 -9.17 -4.39 -7.06
CA GLU A 29 -9.99 -5.51 -7.52
C GLU A 29 -9.16 -6.60 -8.21
N GLN A 30 -8.11 -6.22 -8.95
CA GLN A 30 -7.23 -7.17 -9.64
C GLN A 30 -6.52 -8.12 -8.66
N ALA A 31 -6.15 -7.64 -7.48
CA ALA A 31 -5.51 -8.47 -6.45
C ALA A 31 -6.51 -9.05 -5.43
N PHE A 32 -7.64 -8.38 -5.20
CA PHE A 32 -8.62 -8.73 -4.17
C PHE A 32 -10.07 -8.70 -4.70
N PRO A 33 -10.43 -9.55 -5.68
CA PRO A 33 -11.73 -9.45 -6.37
C PRO A 33 -12.94 -9.81 -5.49
N LYS A 34 -12.73 -10.56 -4.40
CA LYS A 34 -13.82 -10.97 -3.49
C LYS A 34 -14.09 -9.99 -2.35
N ASN A 35 -13.15 -9.10 -2.06
CA ASN A 35 -13.17 -8.24 -0.86
C ASN A 35 -12.57 -6.86 -1.16
N THR A 36 -12.84 -6.33 -2.35
CA THR A 36 -12.17 -5.13 -2.88
C THR A 36 -12.27 -3.94 -1.93
N ASP A 37 -13.46 -3.60 -1.45
CA ASP A 37 -13.66 -2.44 -0.57
C ASP A 37 -12.90 -2.56 0.75
N ARG A 38 -12.90 -3.76 1.33
CA ARG A 38 -12.15 -4.04 2.56
C ARG A 38 -10.65 -3.88 2.33
N PHE A 39 -10.12 -4.48 1.26
CA PHE A 39 -8.70 -4.40 0.97
C PHE A 39 -8.27 -3.02 0.48
N LEU A 40 -9.17 -2.21 -0.09
CA LEU A 40 -8.90 -0.82 -0.43
C LEU A 40 -8.54 -0.02 0.81
N MET A 41 -9.32 -0.16 1.89
CA MET A 41 -9.05 0.50 3.17
C MET A 41 -7.81 -0.05 3.86
N ILE A 42 -7.60 -1.38 3.83
CA ILE A 42 -6.42 -2.02 4.41
C ILE A 42 -5.15 -1.55 3.69
N ASN A 43 -5.16 -1.52 2.36
CA ASN A 43 -4.04 -1.05 1.55
C ASN A 43 -3.72 0.41 1.85
N GLY A 44 -4.73 1.28 1.87
CA GLY A 44 -4.56 2.68 2.25
C GLY A 44 -3.90 2.85 3.64
N ALA A 45 -4.33 2.06 4.63
CA ALA A 45 -3.74 2.09 5.96
C ALA A 45 -2.26 1.62 5.96
N PHE A 46 -1.97 0.51 5.27
CA PHE A 46 -0.61 -0.01 5.16
C PHE A 46 0.33 0.98 4.46
N GLU A 47 -0.08 1.55 3.32
CA GLU A 47 0.71 2.55 2.59
C GLU A 47 0.95 3.81 3.44
N THR A 48 -0.07 4.28 4.19
CA THR A 48 0.06 5.42 5.10
C THR A 48 1.11 5.16 6.17
N VAL A 49 1.05 4.02 6.84
CA VAL A 49 1.97 3.64 7.91
C VAL A 49 3.37 3.41 7.36
N VAL A 50 3.51 2.59 6.32
CA VAL A 50 4.80 2.25 5.69
C VAL A 50 5.47 3.50 5.13
N GLY A 51 4.72 4.34 4.41
CA GLY A 51 5.21 5.61 3.88
C GLY A 51 5.73 6.54 4.98
N THR A 52 4.95 6.69 6.06
CA THR A 52 5.34 7.49 7.23
C THR A 52 6.61 6.96 7.89
N LEU A 53 6.72 5.64 8.07
CA LEU A 53 7.90 5.00 8.63
C LEU A 53 9.15 5.21 7.75
N ILE A 54 9.00 5.22 6.42
CA ILE A 54 10.09 5.49 5.47
C ILE A 54 10.48 6.98 5.50
N ALA A 55 9.49 7.87 5.59
CA ALA A 55 9.66 9.32 5.59
C ALA A 55 10.54 9.79 6.75
N VAL A 56 10.29 9.24 7.95
CA VAL A 56 11.02 9.53 9.18
C VAL A 56 12.35 8.75 9.23
N PRO A 57 13.52 9.42 9.20
CA PRO A 57 14.81 8.73 9.12
C PRO A 57 15.06 7.69 10.23
N LYS A 58 14.56 7.94 11.44
CA LYS A 58 14.72 7.06 12.61
C LYS A 58 13.98 5.73 12.48
N THR A 59 12.93 5.66 11.67
CA THR A 59 12.08 4.46 11.51
C THR A 59 12.24 3.80 10.14
N ARG A 60 13.07 4.37 9.26
CA ARG A 60 13.14 4.00 7.84
C ARG A 60 13.42 2.52 7.60
N LYS A 61 14.29 1.91 8.39
CA LYS A 61 14.60 0.48 8.24
C LYS A 61 13.36 -0.39 8.43
N ALA A 62 12.54 -0.08 9.45
CA ALA A 62 11.27 -0.77 9.66
C ALA A 62 10.29 -0.52 8.51
N GLY A 63 10.22 0.73 8.02
CA GLY A 63 9.41 1.08 6.85
C GLY A 63 9.80 0.31 5.59
N LEU A 64 11.09 0.18 5.29
CA LEU A 64 11.57 -0.58 4.12
C LEU A 64 11.30 -2.08 4.24
N ILE A 65 11.43 -2.66 5.43
CA ILE A 65 11.04 -4.05 5.69
C ILE A 65 9.53 -4.22 5.49
N GLY A 66 8.73 -3.31 6.05
CA GLY A 66 7.28 -3.28 5.88
C GLY A 66 6.87 -3.18 4.41
N LEU A 67 7.55 -2.32 3.63
CA LEU A 67 7.32 -2.19 2.19
C LEU A 67 7.60 -3.51 1.45
N GLY A 68 8.69 -4.20 1.79
CA GLY A 68 9.02 -5.50 1.20
C GLY A 68 7.96 -6.56 1.51
N LEU A 69 7.56 -6.69 2.78
CA LEU A 69 6.52 -7.66 3.20
C LEU A 69 5.16 -7.35 2.59
N TYR A 70 4.77 -6.07 2.58
CA TYR A 70 3.52 -5.61 2.00
C TYR A 70 3.49 -5.83 0.48
N GLY A 71 4.57 -5.47 -0.23
CA GLY A 71 4.72 -5.72 -1.66
C GLY A 71 4.62 -7.21 -2.00
N ALA A 72 5.26 -8.07 -1.21
CA ALA A 72 5.15 -9.53 -1.37
C ALA A 72 3.72 -10.04 -1.16
N HIS A 73 2.98 -9.48 -0.20
CA HIS A 73 1.57 -9.82 0.03
C HIS A 73 0.69 -9.43 -1.17
N LEU A 74 0.87 -8.22 -1.72
CA LEU A 74 0.12 -7.74 -2.88
C LEU A 74 0.38 -8.59 -4.12
N THR A 75 1.65 -8.84 -4.45
CA THR A 75 2.02 -9.63 -5.63
C THR A 75 1.57 -11.08 -5.53
N SER A 76 1.63 -11.67 -4.33
CA SER A 76 1.11 -13.02 -4.08
C SER A 76 -0.40 -13.09 -4.30
N ASN A 77 -1.18 -12.12 -3.80
CA ASN A 77 -2.62 -12.09 -4.02
C ASN A 77 -2.97 -11.88 -5.49
N LEU A 78 -2.27 -10.98 -6.19
CA LEU A 78 -2.44 -10.77 -7.63
C LEU A 78 -2.15 -12.05 -8.43
N ALA A 79 -1.06 -12.76 -8.10
CA ALA A 79 -0.74 -14.04 -8.74
C ALA A 79 -1.85 -15.08 -8.48
N LEU A 80 -2.30 -15.22 -7.23
CA LEU A 80 -3.39 -16.12 -6.85
C LEU A 80 -4.72 -15.77 -7.52
N ALA A 81 -5.01 -14.48 -7.70
CA ALA A 81 -6.23 -14.01 -8.37
C ALA A 81 -6.24 -14.38 -9.85
N ARG A 82 -5.07 -14.45 -10.51
CA ARG A 82 -4.93 -14.87 -11.92
C ARG A 82 -4.98 -16.39 -12.14
N LEU A 83 -4.83 -17.18 -11.08
CA LEU A 83 -4.90 -18.64 -11.13
C LEU A 83 -6.31 -19.20 -10.90
N ARG A 84 -7.29 -18.33 -10.65
CA ARG A 84 -8.70 -18.68 -10.40
C ARG A 84 -9.54 -18.36 -11.62
#